data_AF-A0A167U0K2-F1
#
_entry.id   AF-A0A167U0K2-F1
#
_cell.length_a   1.000
_cell.length_b   1.000
_cell.length_c   1.000
_cell.angle_alpha   90.00
_cell.angle_beta   90.00
_cell.angle_gamma   90.00
#
_symmetry.space_group_name_H-M   'P 1'
#
loop_
_entity.id
_entity.type
_entity.pdbx_description
1 polymer ?
#
loop_
_entity_poly.entity_id
_entity_poly.type
_entity_poly.pdbx_seq_one_letter_code
_entity_poly.pdbx_strand_id
1 'polypeptide(L)'
;DGSNGYALWHIFTAEDTLVLRQFLQDEDIYHEAGDPIHSQSIFLTQELLEHLDRKRGIQPYAIKQYMGDAVFIPAGCAHQVSNKADAIKIASDFICAANLSATVNVSHELRRHRLANGKESGEDVLQITTTLYHAWNAL
;
A
#
# COMPACT_ATOMS: atom_id res chain seq x y z
N ASP A 1 17.94 -24.01 -7.35
CA ASP A 1 19.23 -23.73 -8.04
C ASP A 1 20.33 -23.25 -7.09
N GLY A 2 20.07 -23.13 -5.78
CA GLY A 2 21.04 -22.62 -4.80
C GLY A 2 21.16 -21.10 -4.79
N SER A 3 20.31 -20.38 -5.54
CA SER A 3 20.23 -18.93 -5.48
C SER A 3 19.60 -18.46 -4.16
N ASN A 4 20.01 -17.28 -3.69
CA ASN A 4 19.41 -16.67 -2.51
C ASN A 4 17.94 -16.35 -2.78
N GLY A 5 17.06 -16.87 -1.92
CA GLY A 5 15.63 -16.54 -1.94
C GLY A 5 15.38 -15.06 -1.69
N TYR A 6 14.32 -14.53 -2.28
CA TYR A 6 13.92 -13.13 -2.13
C TYR A 6 12.40 -12.96 -2.18
N ALA A 7 11.91 -11.81 -1.75
CA ALA A 7 10.55 -11.34 -2.01
C ALA A 7 10.58 -10.26 -3.09
N LEU A 8 9.71 -10.37 -4.09
CA LEU A 8 9.53 -9.35 -5.11
C LEU A 8 8.46 -8.36 -4.65
N TRP A 9 8.84 -7.10 -4.54
CA TRP A 9 7.96 -5.99 -4.26
C TRP A 9 7.68 -5.21 -5.54
N HIS A 10 6.43 -4.80 -5.72
CA HIS A 10 6.07 -3.71 -6.62
C HIS A 10 5.54 -2.57 -5.76
N ILE A 11 6.15 -1.40 -5.85
CA ILE A 11 5.76 -0.21 -5.09
C ILE A 11 5.46 0.92 -6.07
N PHE A 12 4.26 1.47 -6.01
CA PHE A 12 3.86 2.65 -6.79
C PHE A 12 4.18 3.92 -6.02
N THR A 13 4.37 5.04 -6.72
CA THR A 13 4.39 6.34 -6.05
C THR A 13 3.01 6.67 -5.46
N ALA A 14 2.96 7.59 -4.51
CA ALA A 14 1.70 8.06 -3.95
C ALA A 14 0.80 8.72 -5.02
N GLU A 15 1.39 9.41 -6.00
CA GLU A 15 0.67 10.01 -7.12
C GLU A 15 0.11 8.95 -8.08
N ASP A 16 0.93 7.96 -8.45
CA ASP A 16 0.49 6.86 -9.31
C ASP A 16 -0.60 5.99 -8.67
N THR A 17 -0.68 5.97 -7.34
CA THR A 17 -1.73 5.24 -6.62
C THR A 17 -3.14 5.77 -6.95
N LEU A 18 -3.27 7.07 -7.24
CA LEU A 18 -4.54 7.64 -7.71
C LEU A 18 -4.90 7.14 -9.11
N VAL A 19 -3.92 7.08 -10.01
CA VAL A 19 -4.09 6.60 -11.39
C VAL A 19 -4.39 5.10 -11.40
N LEU A 20 -3.70 4.32 -10.56
CA LEU A 20 -3.94 2.89 -10.39
C LEU A 20 -5.37 2.61 -9.92
N ARG A 21 -5.87 3.38 -8.94
CA ARG A 21 -7.25 3.25 -8.46
C ARG A 21 -8.27 3.43 -9.58
N GLN A 22 -8.09 4.44 -10.43
CA GLN A 22 -8.96 4.69 -11.58
C GLN A 22 -8.84 3.57 -12.63
N PHE A 23 -7.64 3.06 -12.87
CA PHE A 23 -7.44 1.93 -13.76
C PHE A 23 -8.20 0.68 -13.31
N LEU A 24 -8.13 0.33 -12.02
CA LEU A 24 -8.83 -0.83 -11.47
C LEU A 24 -10.36 -0.74 -11.61
N GLN A 25 -10.90 0.48 -11.53
CA GLN A 25 -12.33 0.76 -11.73
C GLN A 25 -12.70 0.72 -13.22
N ASP A 26 -11.93 1.39 -14.08
CA ASP A 26 -12.22 1.50 -15.51
C ASP A 26 -12.08 0.16 -16.26
N GLU A 27 -11.21 -0.73 -15.79
CA GLU A 27 -11.04 -2.09 -16.33
C GLU A 27 -11.99 -3.11 -15.71
N ASP A 28 -12.93 -2.67 -14.86
CA ASP A 28 -13.88 -3.53 -14.16
C ASP A 28 -13.19 -4.70 -13.44
N ILE A 29 -12.06 -4.42 -12.77
CA ILE A 29 -11.27 -5.42 -12.01
C ILE A 29 -11.80 -5.54 -10.58
N TYR A 30 -12.44 -4.49 -10.06
CA TYR A 30 -12.97 -4.42 -8.71
C TYR A 30 -14.46 -4.07 -8.72
N HIS A 31 -15.29 -4.93 -8.12
CA HIS A 31 -16.75 -4.77 -8.13
C HIS A 31 -17.37 -4.62 -6.74
N GLU A 32 -16.55 -4.60 -5.69
CA GLU A 32 -17.05 -4.48 -4.32
C GLU A 32 -17.23 -3.01 -3.91
N ALA A 33 -17.85 -2.78 -2.75
CA ALA A 33 -18.01 -1.44 -2.21
C ALA A 33 -16.69 -0.88 -1.66
N GLY A 34 -16.48 0.42 -1.88
CA GLY A 34 -15.33 1.14 -1.33
C GLY A 34 -14.15 1.25 -2.29
N ASP A 35 -12.97 1.35 -1.70
CA ASP A 35 -11.72 1.65 -2.42
C ASP A 35 -10.97 0.36 -2.84
N PRO A 36 -10.64 0.17 -4.13
CA PRO A 36 -9.96 -1.04 -4.63
C PRO A 36 -8.52 -1.19 -4.14
N ILE A 37 -7.86 -0.12 -3.71
CA ILE A 37 -6.51 -0.19 -3.11
C ILE A 37 -6.61 -0.66 -1.66
N HIS A 38 -7.54 -0.08 -0.90
CA HIS A 38 -7.72 -0.38 0.53
C HIS A 38 -8.46 -1.70 0.79
N SER A 39 -9.10 -2.29 -0.22
CA SER A 39 -9.68 -3.63 -0.12
C SER A 39 -8.63 -4.72 0.08
N GLN A 40 -7.40 -4.48 -0.37
CA GLN A 40 -6.28 -5.43 -0.36
C GLN A 40 -6.62 -6.79 -1.01
N SER A 41 -7.58 -6.80 -1.93
CA SER A 41 -8.10 -8.03 -2.56
C SER A 41 -7.54 -8.32 -3.95
N ILE A 42 -6.67 -7.44 -4.47
CA ILE A 42 -6.18 -7.49 -5.84
C ILE A 42 -4.66 -7.63 -5.85
N PHE A 43 -4.16 -8.54 -6.71
CA PHE A 43 -2.74 -8.66 -7.04
C PHE A 43 -2.55 -8.43 -8.54
N LEU A 44 -1.77 -7.42 -8.92
CA LEU A 44 -1.48 -7.16 -10.33
C LEU A 44 -0.49 -8.21 -10.85
N THR A 45 -0.96 -9.07 -11.75
CA THR A 45 -0.12 -9.99 -12.51
C THR A 45 0.80 -9.22 -13.45
N GLN A 46 1.80 -9.88 -14.02
CA GLN A 46 2.66 -9.26 -15.04
C GLN A 46 1.84 -8.74 -16.22
N GLU A 47 0.85 -9.50 -16.69
CA GLU A 47 -0.04 -9.09 -17.79
C GLU A 47 -0.82 -7.82 -17.44
N LEU A 48 -1.33 -7.71 -16.20
CA LEU A 48 -2.03 -6.51 -15.73
C LEU A 48 -1.09 -5.31 -15.55
N LEU A 49 0.15 -5.53 -15.10
CA LEU A 49 1.16 -4.46 -15.00
C LEU A 49 1.54 -3.92 -16.39
N GLU A 50 1.74 -4.80 -17.36
CA GLU A 50 2.00 -4.40 -18.75
C GLU A 50 0.79 -3.69 -19.37
N HIS A 51 -0.43 -4.09 -19.00
CA HIS A 51 -1.66 -3.41 -19.45
C HIS A 51 -1.82 -2.02 -18.83
N LEU A 52 -1.55 -1.90 -17.52
CA LEU A 52 -1.53 -0.64 -16.80
C LEU A 52 -0.55 0.34 -17.43
N ASP A 53 0.66 -0.11 -17.74
CA ASP A 53 1.69 0.69 -18.39
C ASP A 53 1.24 1.16 -19.79
N ARG A 54 0.72 0.26 -20.63
CA ARG A 54 0.22 0.65 -21.96
C ARG A 54 -0.93 1.66 -21.90
N LYS A 55 -1.85 1.51 -20.93
CA LYS A 55 -3.07 2.34 -20.86
C LYS A 55 -2.84 3.66 -20.11
N ARG A 56 -2.00 3.66 -19.08
CA ARG A 56 -1.82 4.80 -18.16
C ARG A 56 -0.40 5.34 -18.09
N GLY A 57 0.59 4.63 -18.65
CA GLY A 57 2.00 5.04 -18.65
C GLY A 57 2.66 5.01 -17.27
N ILE A 58 2.11 4.21 -16.33
CA ILE A 58 2.66 4.08 -14.98
C ILE A 58 3.17 2.65 -14.74
N GLN A 59 4.30 2.54 -14.06
CA GLN A 59 4.92 1.28 -13.66
C GLN A 59 5.37 1.38 -12.19
N PRO A 60 5.24 0.29 -11.42
CA PRO A 60 5.79 0.27 -10.06
C PRO A 60 7.31 0.11 -10.09
N TYR A 61 7.96 0.52 -9.00
CA TYR A 61 9.32 0.10 -8.69
C TYR A 61 9.34 -1.39 -8.35
N ALA A 62 10.08 -2.17 -9.13
CA ALA A 62 10.32 -3.59 -8.86
C ALA A 62 11.56 -3.77 -7.98
N ILE A 63 11.36 -4.21 -6.73
CA ILE A 63 12.43 -4.35 -5.74
C ILE A 63 12.53 -5.81 -5.31
N LYS A 64 13.74 -6.37 -5.37
CA LYS A 64 14.04 -7.69 -4.79
C LYS A 64 14.57 -7.48 -3.38
N GLN A 65 13.81 -7.92 -2.39
CA GLN A 65 14.22 -7.91 -0.98
C GLN A 65 14.88 -9.23 -0.64
N TYR A 66 16.18 -9.20 -0.33
CA TYR A 66 16.93 -10.34 0.17
C TYR A 66 16.94 -10.38 1.70
N MET A 67 17.47 -11.45 2.28
CA MET A 67 17.62 -11.58 3.72
C MET A 67 18.49 -10.44 4.29
N GLY A 68 17.97 -9.73 5.29
CA GLY A 68 18.65 -8.59 5.92
C GLY A 68 18.28 -7.24 5.33
N ASP A 69 17.63 -7.19 4.16
CA ASP A 69 17.19 -5.94 3.55
C ASP A 69 15.97 -5.35 4.26
N ALA A 70 15.99 -4.03 4.46
CA ALA A 70 14.85 -3.24 4.90
C ALA A 70 14.25 -2.47 3.71
N VAL A 71 12.93 -2.59 3.52
CA VAL A 71 12.17 -1.85 2.51
C VAL A 71 11.37 -0.76 3.22
N PHE A 72 11.62 0.50 2.88
CA PHE A 72 10.86 1.64 3.39
C PHE A 72 9.73 1.98 2.41
N ILE A 73 8.50 2.09 2.94
CA ILE A 73 7.30 2.36 2.14
C ILE A 73 6.69 3.67 2.67
N PRO A 74 6.75 4.76 1.89
CA PRO A 74 6.10 6.00 2.28
C PRO A 74 4.58 5.86 2.36
N ALA A 75 3.94 6.60 3.26
CA ALA A 75 2.48 6.61 3.36
C ALA A 75 1.86 7.10 2.05
N GLY A 76 0.84 6.39 1.56
CA GLY A 76 0.15 6.68 0.31
C GLY A 76 0.64 5.84 -0.88
N CYS A 77 1.78 5.14 -0.77
CA CYS A 77 2.27 4.27 -1.82
C CYS A 77 1.57 2.90 -1.80
N ALA A 78 0.78 2.59 -2.83
CA ALA A 78 0.27 1.24 -3.04
C ALA A 78 1.41 0.26 -3.31
N HIS A 79 1.32 -0.95 -2.77
CA HIS A 79 2.36 -1.96 -2.95
C HIS A 79 1.79 -3.38 -2.89
N GLN A 80 2.50 -4.32 -3.52
CA GLN A 80 2.22 -5.75 -3.46
C GLN A 80 3.52 -6.54 -3.30
N VAL A 81 3.43 -7.73 -2.72
CA VAL A 81 4.59 -8.59 -2.44
C VAL A 81 4.33 -10.01 -2.94
N SER A 82 5.30 -10.58 -3.65
CA SER A 82 5.32 -11.98 -4.06
C SER A 82 6.57 -12.65 -3.52
N ASN A 83 6.37 -13.60 -2.58
CA ASN A 83 7.46 -14.43 -2.08
C ASN A 83 7.96 -15.35 -3.20
N LYS A 84 9.24 -15.24 -3.56
CA LYS A 84 9.90 -16.15 -4.51
C LYS A 84 10.65 -17.29 -3.82
N ALA A 85 10.68 -17.25 -2.49
CA ALA A 85 11.08 -18.31 -1.58
C ALA A 85 10.32 -18.11 -0.24
N ASP A 86 10.33 -19.12 0.63
CA ASP A 86 9.77 -19.01 1.97
C ASP A 86 10.41 -17.85 2.74
N ALA A 87 9.59 -17.04 3.39
CA ALA A 87 10.05 -15.80 4.01
C ALA A 87 9.26 -15.49 5.29
N ILE A 88 9.98 -15.10 6.33
CA ILE A 88 9.43 -14.45 7.54
C ILE A 88 9.79 -12.97 7.45
N LYS A 89 8.83 -12.09 7.75
CA LYS A 89 9.01 -10.63 7.71
C LYS A 89 8.52 -10.02 9.01
N ILE A 90 9.19 -8.95 9.41
CA ILE A 90 8.78 -8.09 10.52
C ILE A 90 8.60 -6.69 9.92
N ALA A 91 7.49 -6.03 10.27
CA ALA A 91 7.18 -4.67 9.86
C ALA A 91 6.92 -3.82 11.11
N SER A 92 7.26 -2.53 11.04
CA SER A 92 6.95 -1.54 12.07
C SER A 92 6.51 -0.27 11.37
N ASP A 93 5.32 0.20 11.73
CA ASP A 93 4.80 1.48 11.25
C ASP A 93 5.39 2.63 12.07
N PHE A 94 5.60 3.77 11.42
CA PHE A 94 6.05 5.00 12.06
C PHE A 94 5.50 6.22 11.34
N ILE A 95 5.43 7.36 12.04
CA ILE A 95 5.00 8.64 11.46
C ILE A 95 6.23 9.54 11.31
N CYS A 96 6.46 10.01 10.08
CA CYS A 96 7.48 11.01 9.79
C CYS A 96 6.81 12.38 9.59
N ALA A 97 7.35 13.42 10.23
CA ALA A 97 6.82 14.78 10.11
C ALA A 97 6.77 15.25 8.65
N ALA A 98 7.77 14.89 7.83
CA ALA A 98 7.82 15.24 6.42
C ALA A 98 6.67 14.64 5.58
N ASN A 99 6.04 13.56 6.05
CA ASN A 99 4.97 12.86 5.34
C ASN A 99 3.61 12.93 6.07
N LEU A 100 3.48 13.78 7.09
CA LEU A 100 2.32 13.79 7.99
C LEU A 100 1.01 14.03 7.24
N SER A 101 1.01 14.95 6.26
CA SER A 101 -0.18 15.24 5.47
C SER A 101 -0.66 14.02 4.68
N ALA A 102 0.26 13.26 4.07
CA ALA A 102 -0.07 12.03 3.37
C ALA A 102 -0.60 10.96 4.34
N THR A 103 0.01 10.80 5.52
CA THR A 103 -0.46 9.87 6.56
C THR A 103 -1.88 10.20 7.01
N VAL A 104 -2.20 11.48 7.25
CA VAL A 104 -3.56 11.92 7.60
C VAL A 104 -4.56 11.59 6.48
N ASN A 105 -4.19 11.84 5.22
CA ASN A 105 -5.05 11.52 4.08
C ASN A 105 -5.35 10.02 4.00
N VAL A 106 -4.33 9.16 4.19
CA VAL A 106 -4.53 7.69 4.20
C VAL A 106 -5.48 7.27 5.33
N SER A 107 -5.38 7.88 6.53
CA SER A 107 -6.33 7.60 7.62
C SER A 107 -7.79 7.94 7.23
N HIS A 108 -8.00 9.07 6.56
CA HIS A 108 -9.31 9.44 6.05
C HIS A 108 -9.80 8.47 4.95
N GLU A 109 -8.93 8.03 4.05
CA GLU A 109 -9.27 7.04 3.03
C GLU A 109 -9.67 5.68 3.64
N LEU A 110 -8.89 5.17 4.58
CA LEU A 110 -9.21 3.91 5.29
C LEU A 110 -10.55 4.01 6.02
N ARG A 111 -10.83 5.15 6.67
CA ARG A 111 -12.14 5.42 7.28
C ARG A 111 -13.26 5.40 6.24
N ARG A 112 -13.08 6.07 5.09
CA ARG A 112 -14.09 6.09 4.01
C ARG A 112 -14.35 4.70 3.43
N HIS A 113 -13.30 3.93 3.14
CA HIS A 113 -13.40 2.55 2.68
C HIS A 113 -14.17 1.67 3.68
N ARG A 114 -13.85 1.80 4.98
CA ARG A 114 -14.54 1.05 6.05
C ARG A 114 -16.04 1.37 6.11
N LEU A 115 -16.40 2.66 6.09
CA LEU A 115 -17.80 3.10 6.12
C LEU A 115 -18.58 2.66 4.87
N ALA A 116 -17.95 2.70 3.69
CA ALA A 116 -18.55 2.21 2.45
C ALA A 116 -18.89 0.72 2.51
N ASN A 117 -18.14 -0.05 3.30
CA ASN A 117 -18.37 -1.48 3.54
C ASN A 117 -19.32 -1.78 4.72
N GLY A 118 -20.10 -0.79 5.18
CA GLY A 118 -21.09 -0.98 6.26
C GLY A 118 -20.49 -1.27 7.63
N LYS A 119 -19.17 -1.07 7.81
CA LYS A 119 -18.48 -1.25 9.08
C LYS A 119 -18.48 0.08 9.84
N GLU A 120 -19.49 0.30 10.68
CA GLU A 120 -19.61 1.54 11.48
C GLU A 120 -18.51 1.67 12.53
N SER A 121 -18.02 0.54 13.04
CA SER A 121 -16.88 0.44 13.94
C SER A 121 -15.74 -0.35 13.29
N GLY A 122 -14.52 -0.07 13.71
CA GLY A 122 -13.34 -0.79 13.28
C GLY A 122 -12.09 -0.15 13.87
N GLU A 123 -11.02 -0.94 13.92
CA GLU A 123 -9.74 -0.47 14.40
C GLU A 123 -9.23 0.69 13.54
N ASP A 124 -8.85 1.79 14.18
CA ASP A 124 -8.05 2.82 13.52
C ASP A 124 -6.60 2.32 13.49
N VAL A 125 -6.25 1.56 12.46
CA VAL A 125 -4.95 0.88 12.34
C VAL A 125 -3.77 1.86 12.43
N LEU A 126 -3.95 3.12 11.99
CA LEU A 126 -2.86 4.10 11.99
C LEU A 126 -2.70 4.83 13.33
N GLN A 127 -3.76 4.90 14.16
CA GLN A 127 -3.74 5.57 15.47
C GLN A 127 -3.07 6.96 15.45
N ILE A 128 -3.24 7.75 14.39
CA ILE A 128 -2.43 8.96 14.15
C ILE A 128 -2.53 9.94 15.31
N THR A 129 -3.74 10.17 15.81
CA THR A 129 -4.00 11.11 16.91
C THR A 129 -3.32 10.65 18.21
N THR A 130 -3.40 9.37 18.54
CA THR A 130 -2.72 8.75 19.68
C THR A 130 -1.20 8.88 19.56
N THR A 131 -0.63 8.55 18.40
CA THR A 131 0.82 8.66 18.14
C THR A 131 1.30 10.11 18.27
N LEU A 132 0.57 11.07 17.69
CA LEU A 132 0.92 12.49 17.80
C LEU A 132 0.80 13.01 19.23
N TYR A 133 -0.22 12.57 19.98
CA TYR A 133 -0.38 12.92 21.40
C TYR A 133 0.80 12.43 22.25
N HIS A 134 1.22 11.18 22.06
CA HIS A 134 2.38 10.65 22.76
C HIS A 134 3.69 11.31 22.32
N ALA A 135 3.84 11.63 21.02
CA ALA A 135 4.99 12.38 20.53
C ALA A 135 5.06 13.77 21.17
N TRP A 136 3.93 14.47 21.31
CA TRP A 136 3.84 15.77 21.98
C TRP A 136 4.21 15.67 23.47
N ASN A 137 3.71 14.67 24.18
CA ASN A 137 4.01 14.49 25.61
C ASN A 137 5.47 14.08 25.90
N ALA A 138 6.20 13.63 24.88
CA ALA A 138 7.60 13.25 25.01
C ALA A 138 8.59 14.42 24.75
N LEU A 139 8.08 15.60 24.37
CA LEU A 139 8.83 16.85 24.25
C LEU A 139 8.96 17.54 25.62
#